data_AF-A0A0R3RFM4-F1
#
_entry.id   AF-A0A0R3RFM4-F1
#
_cell.length_a   1.000
_cell.length_b   1.000
_cell.length_c   1.000
_cell.angle_alpha   90.00
_cell.angle_beta   90.00
_cell.angle_gamma   90.00
#
_symmetry.space_group_name_H-M   'P 1'
#
loop_
_entity.id
_entity.type
_entity.pdbx_description
1 polymer ?
#
loop_
_entity_poly.entity_id
_entity_poly.type
_entity_poly.pdbx_seq_one_letter_code
_entity_poly.pdbx_strand_id
1 'polypeptide(L)'
;MSKEDSPSSAFNFISCSFSHECDIQNPLSSSVIRLIGMVLRGDSEKTVNEQTEISVKLYNESAAKSVSSYRFLLKGTDQNVNFPTTTLQDVNNRSTDEFLVQLLKAIEVCRSEVTTTFFCQLLLDFITCCKPSASLIRQRRIIRLDGTNSLIRCFVLFIAESVHCSCIDLLCSLLIMLYVRDKKFCLKVRLDGLIMLFQKKLLLLAKDKKMISVLQLCCCCIRSVQNARMFGRNQEFIKNLIAAIVSGTDTIAVARLTEILYVIIKFKNRLVMTTLESNDIFVILTKTFQKYVQQQFSEQAVLEICLFTVASLRNLIRLKRNRERLQAIGAMETFHSAISLINDDKEYLDDNSPLGPSIINLKASILLYLYLKRQT
;
A
#
# COMPACT_ATOMS: atom_id res chain seq x y z
N MET A 1 -72.06 19.93 0.75
CA MET A 1 -71.62 19.09 1.88
C MET A 1 -70.85 17.93 1.26
N SER A 2 -69.56 17.67 1.44
CA SER A 2 -68.53 18.19 2.35
C SER A 2 -67.19 17.50 1.97
N LYS A 3 -66.09 18.28 1.95
CA LYS A 3 -64.68 17.98 2.35
C LYS A 3 -63.86 16.90 1.61
N GLU A 4 -62.70 17.25 1.03
CA GLU A 4 -61.30 17.22 1.59
C GLU A 4 -60.85 15.76 1.91
N ASP A 5 -59.65 15.22 1.66
CA ASP A 5 -58.37 15.69 1.11
C ASP A 5 -57.44 14.47 0.87
N SER A 6 -56.61 14.56 -0.17
CA SER A 6 -55.20 14.11 -0.28
C SER A 6 -54.76 12.62 -0.43
N PRO A 7 -53.55 12.40 -1.04
CA PRO A 7 -53.05 11.11 -1.54
C PRO A 7 -51.81 10.58 -0.77
N SER A 8 -51.76 9.29 -0.41
CA SER A 8 -50.50 8.66 0.05
C SER A 8 -50.56 7.13 0.14
N SER A 9 -49.58 6.48 -0.48
CA SER A 9 -48.88 5.22 -0.11
C SER A 9 -48.62 4.37 -1.37
N ALA A 10 -47.49 4.60 -2.05
CA ALA A 10 -46.17 4.06 -1.74
C ALA A 10 -46.11 2.52 -1.87
N PHE A 11 -45.49 2.09 -2.98
CA PHE A 11 -44.77 0.83 -3.15
C PHE A 11 -45.50 -0.43 -2.72
N ASN A 12 -46.09 -1.11 -3.71
CA ASN A 12 -46.45 -2.53 -3.67
C ASN A 12 -45.27 -3.37 -3.16
N PHE A 13 -45.33 -3.61 -1.86
CA PHE A 13 -44.63 -4.65 -1.14
C PHE A 13 -45.07 -6.02 -1.70
N ILE A 14 -44.09 -6.79 -2.12
CA ILE A 14 -43.91 -8.20 -1.74
C ILE A 14 -45.17 -9.07 -1.82
N SER A 15 -45.33 -9.77 -2.94
CA SER A 15 -45.92 -11.11 -3.02
C SER A 15 -45.56 -11.69 -4.40
N CYS A 16 -45.33 -12.97 -4.64
CA CYS A 16 -45.07 -14.14 -3.83
C CYS A 16 -44.65 -15.20 -4.85
N SER A 17 -43.49 -15.82 -4.68
CA SER A 17 -43.24 -17.19 -5.13
C SER A 17 -42.01 -17.71 -4.41
N PHE A 18 -42.15 -17.81 -3.09
CA PHE A 18 -41.40 -18.73 -2.25
C PHE A 18 -42.03 -20.12 -2.44
N SER A 19 -41.30 -21.03 -3.07
CA SER A 19 -41.55 -22.47 -2.95
C SER A 19 -40.29 -23.13 -2.40
N HIS A 20 -40.46 -23.58 -1.15
CA HIS A 20 -39.69 -24.43 -0.25
C HIS A 20 -38.27 -24.94 -0.58
N GLU A 21 -37.47 -24.89 0.50
CA GLU A 21 -36.21 -25.63 0.77
C GLU A 21 -34.93 -25.14 0.10
N CYS A 22 -34.41 -24.00 0.57
CA CYS A 22 -32.98 -23.76 0.56
C CYS A 22 -32.60 -22.76 1.67
N ASP A 23 -31.53 -23.05 2.42
CA ASP A 23 -31.02 -22.25 3.52
C ASP A 23 -31.00 -20.74 3.22
N ILE A 24 -31.58 -19.96 4.14
CA ILE A 24 -31.72 -18.50 4.09
C ILE A 24 -30.37 -17.85 3.76
N GLN A 25 -30.17 -17.44 2.50
CA GLN A 25 -29.04 -16.60 2.14
C GLN A 25 -29.24 -15.22 2.79
N ASN A 26 -28.27 -14.80 3.61
CA ASN A 26 -28.18 -13.45 4.15
C ASN A 26 -28.45 -12.43 3.02
N PRO A 27 -29.40 -11.48 3.17
CA PRO A 27 -29.73 -10.47 2.15
C PRO A 27 -28.50 -9.74 1.58
N LEU A 28 -27.52 -9.47 2.44
CA LEU A 28 -26.23 -8.90 2.02
C LEU A 28 -25.49 -9.83 1.05
N SER A 29 -25.35 -11.12 1.37
CA SER A 29 -24.66 -12.08 0.52
C SER A 29 -25.30 -12.16 -0.87
N SER A 30 -26.63 -12.24 -0.93
CA SER A 30 -27.36 -12.29 -2.20
C SER A 30 -27.13 -11.01 -3.01
N SER A 31 -27.20 -9.84 -2.36
CA SER A 31 -26.97 -8.54 -2.98
C SER A 31 -25.54 -8.40 -3.54
N VAL A 32 -24.54 -8.86 -2.78
CA VAL A 32 -23.13 -8.85 -3.20
C VAL A 32 -22.87 -9.81 -4.35
N ILE A 33 -23.41 -11.03 -4.30
CA ILE A 33 -23.27 -12.02 -5.39
C ILE A 33 -23.89 -11.47 -6.68
N ARG A 34 -25.07 -10.83 -6.58
CA ARG A 34 -25.69 -10.14 -7.71
C ARG A 34 -24.80 -9.04 -8.26
N LEU A 35 -24.26 -8.17 -7.39
CA LEU A 35 -23.38 -7.08 -7.79
C LEU A 35 -22.13 -7.59 -8.51
N ILE A 36 -21.48 -8.63 -7.98
CA ILE A 36 -20.35 -9.31 -8.63
C ILE A 36 -20.74 -9.80 -10.02
N GLY A 37 -21.89 -10.47 -10.14
CA GLY A 37 -22.40 -10.93 -11.42
C GLY A 37 -22.64 -9.81 -12.42
N MET A 38 -23.16 -8.66 -11.98
CA MET A 38 -23.39 -7.49 -12.84
C MET A 38 -22.08 -6.89 -13.36
N VAL A 39 -21.09 -6.73 -12.48
CA VAL A 39 -19.75 -6.23 -12.85
C VAL A 39 -19.07 -7.18 -13.83
N LEU A 40 -19.12 -8.49 -13.59
CA LEU A 40 -18.48 -9.48 -14.46
C LEU A 40 -19.16 -9.60 -15.84
N ARG A 41 -20.47 -9.32 -15.94
CA ARG A 41 -21.19 -9.27 -17.22
C ARG A 41 -20.99 -7.97 -17.99
N GLY A 42 -20.40 -6.94 -17.37
CA GLY A 42 -20.27 -5.62 -17.97
C GLY A 42 -21.60 -4.87 -18.08
N ASP A 43 -22.48 -5.03 -17.08
CA ASP A 43 -23.74 -4.30 -17.00
C ASP A 43 -23.49 -2.78 -16.91
N SER A 44 -24.51 -1.96 -17.21
CA SER A 44 -24.35 -0.50 -17.28
C SER A 44 -23.91 0.13 -15.95
N GLU A 45 -23.14 1.22 -16.00
CA GLU A 45 -22.65 1.91 -14.81
C GLU A 45 -23.80 2.35 -13.88
N LYS A 46 -24.91 2.84 -14.44
CA LYS A 46 -26.10 3.22 -13.67
C LYS A 46 -26.64 2.04 -12.86
N THR A 47 -26.83 0.89 -13.51
CA THR A 47 -27.36 -0.31 -12.84
C THR A 47 -26.38 -0.87 -11.79
N VAL A 48 -25.08 -0.81 -12.06
CA VAL A 48 -24.05 -1.24 -11.11
C VAL A 48 -24.03 -0.31 -9.89
N ASN A 49 -24.15 1.00 -10.09
CA ASN A 49 -24.19 1.97 -9.00
C ASN A 49 -25.45 1.80 -8.12
N GLU A 50 -26.63 1.64 -8.71
CA GLU A 50 -27.88 1.36 -7.97
C GLU A 50 -27.74 0.09 -7.10
N GLN A 51 -27.21 -0.98 -7.66
CA GLN A 51 -26.99 -2.23 -6.92
C GLN A 51 -25.89 -2.08 -5.84
N THR A 52 -24.90 -1.24 -6.08
CA THR A 52 -23.85 -0.93 -5.10
C THR A 52 -24.42 -0.20 -3.90
N GLU A 53 -25.30 0.79 -4.10
CA GLU A 53 -25.95 1.50 -3.00
C GLU A 53 -26.80 0.57 -2.13
N ILE A 54 -27.54 -0.35 -2.76
CA ILE A 54 -28.31 -1.38 -2.03
C ILE A 54 -27.35 -2.25 -1.20
N SER A 55 -26.24 -2.69 -1.80
CA SER A 55 -25.23 -3.50 -1.11
C SER A 55 -24.60 -2.76 0.06
N VAL A 56 -24.30 -1.47 -0.09
CA VAL A 56 -23.74 -0.60 0.98
C VAL A 56 -24.74 -0.43 2.12
N LYS A 57 -26.02 -0.18 1.83
CA LYS A 57 -27.06 -0.06 2.87
C LYS A 57 -27.16 -1.36 3.69
N LEU A 58 -27.30 -2.50 3.01
CA LEU A 58 -27.34 -3.81 3.66
C LEU A 58 -26.06 -4.12 4.43
N TYR A 59 -24.91 -3.69 3.91
CA TYR A 59 -23.62 -3.86 4.58
C TYR A 59 -23.56 -3.11 5.91
N ASN A 60 -24.00 -1.86 5.92
CA ASN A 60 -24.05 -1.00 7.10
C ASN A 60 -25.12 -1.45 8.11
N GLU A 61 -26.26 -1.93 7.63
CA GLU A 61 -27.36 -2.47 8.46
C GLU A 61 -27.04 -3.83 9.07
N SER A 62 -26.11 -4.60 8.48
CA SER A 62 -25.62 -5.84 9.07
C SER A 62 -24.88 -5.53 10.38
N ALA A 63 -25.62 -5.56 11.48
CA ALA A 63 -25.22 -5.08 12.81
C ALA A 63 -23.77 -5.46 13.14
N ALA A 64 -22.86 -4.48 13.01
CA ALA A 64 -21.44 -4.55 13.35
C ALA A 64 -20.60 -5.68 12.69
N LYS A 65 -20.32 -5.59 11.37
CA LYS A 65 -19.16 -6.19 10.67
C LYS A 65 -18.67 -7.55 11.21
N SER A 66 -19.58 -8.48 11.47
CA SER A 66 -19.24 -9.69 12.21
C SER A 66 -18.62 -10.74 11.28
N VAL A 67 -17.92 -11.72 11.87
CA VAL A 67 -17.27 -12.81 11.11
C VAL A 67 -18.29 -13.57 10.24
N SER A 68 -19.58 -13.62 10.64
CA SER A 68 -20.62 -14.35 9.91
C SER A 68 -21.01 -13.68 8.59
N SER A 69 -20.90 -12.35 8.48
CA SER A 69 -21.22 -11.60 7.26
C SER A 69 -20.39 -12.03 6.06
N TYR A 70 -19.17 -12.54 6.30
CA TYR A 70 -18.25 -12.97 5.24
C TYR A 70 -18.19 -14.50 5.07
N ARG A 71 -19.00 -15.28 5.80
CA ARG A 71 -18.98 -16.75 5.69
C ARG A 71 -19.31 -17.24 4.29
N PHE A 72 -20.12 -16.52 3.53
CA PHE A 72 -20.48 -16.91 2.16
C PHE A 72 -19.25 -16.97 1.24
N LEU A 73 -18.23 -16.13 1.46
CA LEU A 73 -16.96 -16.17 0.72
C LEU A 73 -16.12 -17.43 1.01
N LEU A 74 -16.46 -18.18 2.05
CA LEU A 74 -15.79 -19.44 2.42
C LEU A 74 -16.55 -20.67 1.94
N LYS A 75 -17.81 -20.53 1.55
CA LYS A 75 -18.67 -21.64 1.14
C LYS A 75 -18.54 -21.85 -0.37
N GLY A 76 -18.27 -23.08 -0.78
CA GLY A 76 -18.54 -23.54 -2.13
C GLY A 76 -20.03 -23.76 -2.32
N THR A 77 -20.52 -23.67 -3.55
CA THR A 77 -21.87 -24.11 -3.86
C THR A 77 -21.95 -25.62 -3.70
N ASP A 78 -22.68 -26.09 -2.70
CA ASP A 78 -23.51 -27.26 -2.94
C ASP A 78 -24.76 -26.72 -3.65
N GLN A 79 -24.88 -27.00 -4.95
CA GLN A 79 -26.03 -26.76 -5.84
C GLN A 79 -26.08 -25.45 -6.67
N ASN A 80 -25.93 -25.65 -7.99
CA ASN A 80 -26.62 -25.03 -9.13
C ASN A 80 -26.94 -23.52 -9.11
N VAL A 81 -25.91 -22.67 -9.14
CA VAL A 81 -26.02 -21.36 -9.79
C VAL A 81 -25.18 -21.40 -11.06
N ASN A 82 -25.79 -21.82 -12.17
CA ASN A 82 -25.14 -21.82 -13.47
C ASN A 82 -24.93 -20.38 -13.94
N PHE A 83 -23.74 -19.84 -13.69
CA PHE A 83 -23.23 -18.73 -14.49
C PHE A 83 -22.72 -19.29 -15.83
N PRO A 84 -22.94 -18.60 -16.96
CA PRO A 84 -22.37 -19.04 -18.24
C PRO A 84 -20.85 -18.83 -18.21
N THR A 85 -20.11 -19.84 -17.75
CA THR A 85 -18.67 -19.98 -17.91
C THR A 85 -18.38 -20.32 -19.37
N THR A 86 -18.45 -19.33 -20.26
CA THR A 86 -17.83 -19.47 -21.57
C THR A 86 -16.38 -19.03 -21.46
N THR A 87 -15.49 -19.97 -21.80
CA THR A 87 -14.02 -19.92 -21.80
C THR A 87 -13.32 -19.98 -20.44
N LEU A 88 -12.93 -21.20 -20.04
CA LEU A 88 -11.57 -21.59 -19.66
C LEU A 88 -11.62 -22.97 -18.98
N GLN A 89 -11.55 -24.02 -19.79
CA GLN A 89 -11.17 -25.35 -19.34
C GLN A 89 -9.65 -25.32 -19.08
N ASP A 90 -9.27 -25.28 -17.81
CA ASP A 90 -8.37 -26.27 -17.21
C ASP A 90 -7.89 -25.78 -15.84
N VAL A 91 -8.13 -26.62 -14.84
CA VAL A 91 -7.25 -27.01 -13.73
C VAL A 91 -8.17 -27.50 -12.61
N ASN A 92 -8.34 -28.83 -12.59
CA ASN A 92 -8.97 -29.58 -11.52
C ASN A 92 -8.30 -29.27 -10.16
N ASN A 93 -9.04 -28.56 -9.29
CA ASN A 93 -9.26 -28.85 -7.87
C ASN A 93 -9.83 -27.61 -7.14
N ARG A 94 -10.93 -27.80 -6.38
CA ARG A 94 -11.50 -26.95 -5.29
C ARG A 94 -12.72 -26.08 -5.63
N SER A 95 -13.90 -26.67 -5.41
CA SER A 95 -15.21 -26.00 -5.41
C SER A 95 -15.46 -25.05 -4.22
N THR A 96 -14.53 -24.85 -3.28
CA THR A 96 -14.80 -24.09 -2.04
C THR A 96 -14.51 -22.59 -2.12
N ASP A 97 -13.94 -22.11 -3.23
CA ASP A 97 -13.35 -20.75 -3.32
C ASP A 97 -14.06 -19.87 -4.35
N GLU A 98 -15.15 -20.35 -4.96
CA GLU A 98 -15.78 -19.74 -6.13
C GLU A 98 -16.14 -18.27 -5.92
N PHE A 99 -16.88 -17.93 -4.86
CA PHE A 99 -17.29 -16.54 -4.60
C PHE A 99 -16.11 -15.61 -4.33
N LEU A 100 -15.04 -16.11 -3.70
CA LEU A 100 -13.84 -15.31 -3.48
C LEU A 100 -13.10 -15.08 -4.80
N VAL A 101 -13.03 -16.07 -5.67
CA VAL A 101 -12.46 -15.93 -7.03
C VAL A 101 -13.28 -14.92 -7.85
N GLN A 102 -14.61 -15.03 -7.82
CA GLN A 102 -15.49 -14.09 -8.54
C GLN A 102 -15.36 -12.66 -8.00
N LEU A 103 -15.26 -12.47 -6.68
CA LEU A 103 -15.00 -11.16 -6.07
C LEU A 103 -13.66 -10.57 -6.54
N LEU A 104 -12.58 -11.36 -6.54
CA LEU A 104 -11.26 -10.89 -7.00
C LEU A 104 -11.27 -10.51 -8.48
N LYS A 105 -11.95 -11.31 -9.33
CA LYS A 105 -12.15 -10.99 -10.74
C LYS A 105 -12.98 -9.72 -10.92
N ALA A 106 -14.04 -9.55 -10.12
CA ALA A 106 -14.87 -8.34 -10.17
C ALA A 106 -14.06 -7.09 -9.80
N ILE A 107 -13.22 -7.14 -8.76
CA ILE A 107 -12.30 -6.06 -8.41
C ILE A 107 -11.36 -5.73 -9.57
N GLU A 108 -10.80 -6.74 -10.23
CA GLU A 108 -9.87 -6.56 -11.35
C GLU A 108 -10.48 -5.78 -12.53
N VAL A 109 -11.74 -6.05 -12.86
CA VAL A 109 -12.40 -5.46 -14.03
C VAL A 109 -13.25 -4.23 -13.72
N CYS A 110 -13.59 -4.01 -12.45
CA CYS A 110 -14.42 -2.90 -11.99
C CYS A 110 -13.79 -1.53 -12.30
N ARG A 111 -14.62 -0.59 -12.76
CA ARG A 111 -14.21 0.77 -13.17
C ARG A 111 -14.83 1.88 -12.33
N SER A 112 -15.95 1.60 -11.65
CA SER A 112 -16.62 2.55 -10.76
C SER A 112 -15.83 2.67 -9.45
N GLU A 113 -15.49 3.90 -9.04
CA GLU A 113 -14.84 4.17 -7.74
C GLU A 113 -15.67 3.59 -6.60
N VAL A 114 -16.97 3.89 -6.57
CA VAL A 114 -17.88 3.50 -5.47
C VAL A 114 -17.94 1.98 -5.33
N THR A 115 -18.07 1.29 -6.46
CA THR A 115 -18.16 -0.18 -6.49
C THR A 115 -16.83 -0.83 -6.10
N THR A 116 -15.71 -0.30 -6.60
CA THR A 116 -14.37 -0.76 -6.23
C THR A 116 -14.10 -0.54 -4.74
N THR A 117 -14.46 0.62 -4.20
CA THR A 117 -14.35 0.95 -2.77
C THR A 117 -15.14 -0.05 -1.94
N PHE A 118 -16.40 -0.34 -2.33
CA PHE A 118 -17.22 -1.33 -1.63
C PHE A 118 -16.58 -2.74 -1.65
N PHE A 119 -16.17 -3.24 -2.81
CA PHE A 119 -15.55 -4.56 -2.90
C PHE A 119 -14.22 -4.66 -2.16
N CYS A 120 -13.38 -3.62 -2.23
CA CYS A 120 -12.12 -3.59 -1.51
C CYS A 120 -12.36 -3.53 0.01
N GLN A 121 -13.34 -2.76 0.47
CA GLN A 121 -13.73 -2.73 1.88
C GLN A 121 -14.26 -4.09 2.35
N LEU A 122 -15.10 -4.74 1.55
CA LEU A 122 -15.61 -6.08 1.82
C LEU A 122 -14.46 -7.10 1.93
N LEU A 123 -13.49 -7.05 1.01
CA LEU A 123 -12.32 -7.92 1.02
C LEU A 123 -11.40 -7.65 2.22
N LEU A 124 -11.20 -6.37 2.56
CA LEU A 124 -10.41 -5.96 3.71
C LEU A 124 -11.03 -6.47 5.01
N ASP A 125 -12.33 -6.24 5.21
CA ASP A 125 -13.04 -6.70 6.41
C ASP A 125 -13.15 -8.24 6.43
N PHE A 126 -13.24 -8.91 5.27
CA PHE A 126 -13.06 -10.36 5.21
C PHE A 126 -11.68 -10.79 5.73
N ILE A 127 -10.61 -10.04 5.50
CA ILE A 127 -9.29 -10.39 6.03
C ILE A 127 -9.16 -10.04 7.53
N THR A 128 -9.73 -8.93 7.98
CA THR A 128 -9.45 -8.34 9.31
C THR A 128 -10.50 -8.65 10.37
N CYS A 129 -11.78 -8.82 10.02
CA CYS A 129 -12.85 -9.21 10.94
C CYS A 129 -12.77 -10.72 11.25
N CYS A 130 -11.67 -11.14 11.88
CA CYS A 130 -11.45 -12.48 12.42
C CYS A 130 -10.25 -12.51 13.38
N LYS A 131 -10.02 -13.65 14.03
CA LYS A 131 -8.81 -13.85 14.86
C LYS A 131 -7.54 -13.72 14.01
N PRO A 132 -6.40 -13.25 14.56
CA PRO A 132 -5.16 -13.06 13.80
C PRO A 132 -4.69 -14.31 13.03
N SER A 133 -4.84 -15.50 13.60
CA SER A 133 -4.50 -16.77 12.93
C SER A 133 -5.35 -17.02 11.67
N ALA A 134 -6.65 -16.72 11.74
CA ALA A 134 -7.56 -16.83 10.60
C ALA A 134 -7.25 -15.77 9.53
N SER A 135 -6.88 -14.55 9.94
CA SER A 135 -6.46 -13.49 9.01
C SER A 135 -5.28 -13.93 8.16
N LEU A 136 -4.27 -14.55 8.78
CA LEU A 136 -3.11 -15.09 8.06
C LEU A 136 -3.48 -16.20 7.08
N ILE A 137 -4.43 -17.07 7.43
CA ILE A 137 -4.93 -18.12 6.53
C ILE A 137 -5.65 -17.49 5.33
N ARG A 138 -6.51 -16.49 5.57
CA ARG A 138 -7.25 -15.76 4.51
C ARG A 138 -6.30 -15.02 3.57
N GLN A 139 -5.29 -14.32 4.09
CA GLN A 139 -4.25 -13.67 3.27
C GLN A 139 -3.53 -14.69 2.37
N ARG A 140 -3.10 -15.84 2.93
CA ARG A 140 -2.46 -16.91 2.14
C ARG A 140 -3.40 -17.49 1.07
N ARG A 141 -4.69 -17.60 1.36
CA ARG A 141 -5.71 -18.07 0.41
C ARG A 141 -5.85 -17.08 -0.75
N ILE A 142 -6.01 -15.78 -0.47
CA ILE A 142 -6.09 -14.73 -1.49
C ILE A 142 -4.84 -14.74 -2.39
N ILE A 143 -3.65 -14.88 -1.82
CA ILE A 143 -2.40 -14.97 -2.59
C ILE A 143 -2.37 -16.19 -3.52
N ARG A 144 -2.87 -17.35 -3.05
CA ARG A 144 -2.96 -18.58 -3.86
C ARG A 144 -3.97 -18.47 -4.99
N LEU A 145 -5.00 -17.67 -4.83
CA LEU A 145 -6.02 -17.38 -5.85
C LEU A 145 -5.61 -16.22 -6.77
N ASP A 146 -4.33 -15.86 -6.81
CA ASP A 146 -3.78 -14.73 -7.57
C ASP A 146 -4.42 -13.36 -7.27
N GLY A 147 -5.05 -13.19 -6.10
CA GLY A 147 -5.68 -11.93 -5.70
C GLY A 147 -4.72 -10.74 -5.67
N THR A 148 -3.43 -10.97 -5.42
CA THR A 148 -2.40 -9.91 -5.55
C THR A 148 -2.36 -9.33 -6.98
N ASN A 149 -2.45 -10.16 -8.03
CA ASN A 149 -2.43 -9.69 -9.41
C ASN A 149 -3.70 -8.91 -9.75
N SER A 150 -4.87 -9.43 -9.35
CA SER A 150 -6.15 -8.74 -9.54
C SER A 150 -6.16 -7.36 -8.88
N LEU A 151 -5.63 -7.25 -7.65
CA LEU A 151 -5.50 -5.97 -6.95
C LEU A 151 -4.47 -5.03 -7.62
N ILE A 152 -3.32 -5.54 -8.09
CA ILE A 152 -2.33 -4.72 -8.82
C ILE A 152 -2.94 -4.17 -10.11
N ARG A 153 -3.64 -5.00 -10.89
CA ARG A 153 -4.29 -4.57 -12.12
C ARG A 153 -5.35 -3.51 -11.87
N CYS A 154 -6.23 -3.73 -10.89
CA CYS A 154 -7.20 -2.72 -10.45
C CYS A 154 -6.50 -1.42 -10.04
N PHE A 155 -5.45 -1.49 -9.21
CA PHE A 155 -4.68 -0.33 -8.78
C PHE A 155 -4.06 0.44 -9.94
N VAL A 156 -3.48 -0.24 -10.92
CA VAL A 156 -2.89 0.37 -12.12
C VAL A 156 -3.93 1.19 -12.89
N LEU A 157 -5.17 0.73 -12.96
CA LEU A 157 -6.26 1.43 -13.66
C LEU A 157 -6.58 2.77 -12.98
N PHE A 158 -6.76 2.78 -11.66
CA PHE A 158 -7.11 4.00 -10.93
C PHE A 158 -5.94 4.98 -10.80
N ILE A 159 -4.71 4.50 -10.58
CA ILE A 159 -3.56 5.39 -10.43
C ILE A 159 -3.12 6.03 -11.76
N ALA A 160 -3.55 5.46 -12.91
CA ALA A 160 -3.25 6.00 -14.22
C ALA A 160 -3.81 7.41 -14.44
N GLU A 161 -4.84 7.84 -13.73
CA GLU A 161 -5.41 9.19 -13.86
C GLU A 161 -4.69 10.23 -13.01
N SER A 162 -3.83 9.81 -12.06
CA SER A 162 -3.07 10.70 -11.17
C SER A 162 -3.93 11.64 -10.30
N VAL A 163 -5.20 11.33 -10.14
CA VAL A 163 -6.15 11.98 -9.21
C VAL A 163 -6.41 11.01 -8.06
N HIS A 164 -6.48 11.53 -6.83
CA HIS A 164 -6.80 10.72 -5.66
C HIS A 164 -8.28 10.30 -5.67
N CYS A 165 -8.54 9.00 -5.45
CA CYS A 165 -9.84 8.43 -5.13
C CYS A 165 -9.76 7.69 -3.80
N SER A 166 -10.89 7.53 -3.11
CA SER A 166 -10.98 6.73 -1.88
C SER A 166 -10.53 5.28 -2.09
N CYS A 167 -10.75 4.76 -3.30
CA CYS A 167 -10.39 3.41 -3.70
C CYS A 167 -8.88 3.11 -3.68
N ILE A 168 -8.04 4.11 -3.95
CA ILE A 168 -6.58 3.97 -4.00
C ILE A 168 -6.02 3.60 -2.62
N ASP A 169 -6.49 4.23 -1.55
CA ASP A 169 -6.01 3.96 -0.20
C ASP A 169 -6.34 2.53 0.28
N LEU A 170 -7.54 2.06 -0.06
CA LEU A 170 -7.96 0.68 0.22
C LEU A 170 -7.13 -0.34 -0.56
N LEU A 171 -6.91 -0.09 -1.85
CA LEU A 171 -6.06 -0.93 -2.69
C LEU A 171 -4.61 -0.98 -2.18
N CYS A 172 -4.04 0.17 -1.81
CA CYS A 172 -2.72 0.24 -1.18
C CYS A 172 -2.67 -0.56 0.12
N SER A 173 -3.68 -0.41 0.98
CA SER A 173 -3.75 -1.13 2.27
C SER A 173 -3.79 -2.65 2.07
N LEU A 174 -4.62 -3.13 1.15
CA LEU A 174 -4.71 -4.56 0.79
C LEU A 174 -3.37 -5.06 0.21
N LEU A 175 -2.78 -4.33 -0.73
CA LEU A 175 -1.51 -4.72 -1.35
C LEU A 175 -0.34 -4.75 -0.36
N ILE A 176 -0.23 -3.76 0.53
CA ILE A 176 0.78 -3.71 1.59
C ILE A 176 0.59 -4.88 2.57
N MET A 177 -0.67 -5.20 2.92
CA MET A 177 -0.98 -6.34 3.78
C MET A 177 -0.53 -7.66 3.15
N LEU A 178 -0.83 -7.87 1.86
CA LEU A 178 -0.44 -9.09 1.15
C LEU A 178 1.08 -9.16 0.88
N TYR A 179 1.75 -8.03 0.67
CA TYR A 179 3.20 -7.95 0.43
C TYR A 179 4.02 -8.70 1.48
N VAL A 180 3.65 -8.61 2.75
CA VAL A 180 4.37 -9.23 3.88
C VAL A 180 4.41 -10.77 3.75
N ARG A 181 3.49 -11.37 2.98
CA ARG A 181 3.31 -12.82 2.86
C ARG A 181 3.54 -13.35 1.44
N ASP A 182 3.29 -12.54 0.42
CA ASP A 182 3.46 -12.94 -0.97
C ASP A 182 4.93 -12.87 -1.38
N LYS A 183 5.61 -14.03 -1.32
CA LYS A 183 7.03 -14.17 -1.73
C LYS A 183 7.28 -13.74 -3.18
N LYS A 184 6.25 -13.73 -4.04
CA LYS A 184 6.34 -13.33 -5.45
C LYS A 184 5.82 -11.89 -5.68
N PHE A 185 5.46 -11.14 -4.63
CA PHE A 185 4.90 -9.79 -4.75
C PHE A 185 5.72 -8.88 -5.67
N CYS A 186 7.02 -8.75 -5.40
CA CYS A 186 7.90 -7.89 -6.19
C CYS A 186 8.03 -8.35 -7.66
N LEU A 187 7.90 -9.66 -7.93
CA LEU A 187 7.89 -10.19 -9.29
C LEU A 187 6.60 -9.77 -10.01
N LYS A 188 5.44 -9.94 -9.36
CA LYS A 188 4.12 -9.56 -9.88
C LYS A 188 4.06 -8.06 -10.23
N VAL A 189 4.40 -7.21 -9.26
CA VAL A 189 4.55 -5.76 -9.42
C VAL A 189 5.39 -5.37 -10.65
N ARG A 190 6.47 -6.10 -10.92
CA ARG A 190 7.35 -5.83 -12.06
C ARG A 190 6.70 -6.26 -13.39
N LEU A 191 6.06 -7.43 -13.42
CA LEU A 191 5.43 -7.97 -14.62
C LEU A 191 4.19 -7.16 -15.03
N ASP A 192 3.42 -6.67 -14.07
CA ASP A 192 2.26 -5.80 -14.31
C ASP A 192 2.64 -4.32 -14.54
N GLY A 193 3.93 -4.02 -14.75
CA GLY A 193 4.39 -2.68 -15.18
C GLY A 193 4.38 -1.60 -14.10
N LEU A 194 4.05 -1.92 -12.85
CA LEU A 194 3.88 -0.92 -11.79
C LEU A 194 5.18 -0.19 -11.43
N ILE A 195 6.34 -0.85 -11.60
CA ILE A 195 7.66 -0.21 -11.45
C ILE A 195 7.83 0.96 -12.43
N MET A 196 7.47 0.78 -13.70
CA MET A 196 7.58 1.83 -14.71
C MET A 196 6.56 2.95 -14.47
N LEU A 197 5.35 2.59 -14.01
CA LEU A 197 4.34 3.57 -13.63
C LEU A 197 4.84 4.49 -12.51
N PHE A 198 5.37 3.92 -11.44
CA PHE A 198 5.92 4.70 -10.34
C PHE A 198 7.12 5.54 -10.77
N GLN A 199 8.04 5.04 -11.58
CA GLN A 199 9.14 5.88 -12.10
C GLN A 199 8.65 7.12 -12.84
N LYS A 200 7.53 7.02 -13.57
CA LYS A 200 6.96 8.14 -14.33
C LYS A 200 6.15 9.10 -13.47
N LYS A 201 5.38 8.58 -12.51
CA LYS A 201 4.33 9.35 -11.82
C LYS A 201 4.59 9.62 -10.34
N LEU A 202 5.47 8.88 -9.67
CA LEU A 202 5.64 8.94 -8.21
C LEU A 202 5.89 10.37 -7.69
N LEU A 203 6.74 11.15 -8.36
CA LEU A 203 7.08 12.50 -7.91
C LEU A 203 5.95 13.51 -8.15
N LEU A 204 5.07 13.25 -9.12
CA LEU A 204 3.83 14.02 -9.28
C LEU A 204 2.87 13.68 -8.13
N LEU A 205 2.69 12.39 -7.86
CA LEU A 205 1.82 11.89 -6.79
C LEU A 205 2.29 12.37 -5.41
N ALA A 206 3.60 12.43 -5.16
CA ALA A 206 4.18 12.88 -3.90
C ALA A 206 3.86 14.34 -3.53
N LYS A 207 3.36 15.15 -4.47
CA LYS A 207 2.92 16.52 -4.20
C LYS A 207 1.54 16.56 -3.52
N ASP A 208 0.73 15.52 -3.68
CA ASP A 208 -0.57 15.40 -3.04
C ASP A 208 -0.42 14.64 -1.70
N LYS A 209 -0.76 15.31 -0.60
CA LYS A 209 -0.71 14.74 0.75
C LYS A 209 -1.62 13.54 0.94
N LYS A 210 -2.64 13.37 0.08
CA LYS A 210 -3.53 12.21 0.12
C LYS A 210 -2.88 10.95 -0.49
N MET A 211 -1.78 11.09 -1.23
CA MET A 211 -1.11 9.98 -1.93
C MET A 211 -0.04 9.27 -1.08
N ILE A 212 0.02 9.48 0.23
CA ILE A 212 1.03 8.86 1.10
C ILE A 212 0.96 7.32 1.07
N SER A 213 -0.24 6.74 1.00
CA SER A 213 -0.45 5.29 0.87
C SER A 213 0.21 4.72 -0.39
N VAL A 214 0.20 5.49 -1.48
CA VAL A 214 0.86 5.14 -2.74
C VAL A 214 2.38 5.17 -2.60
N LEU A 215 2.92 6.16 -1.89
CA LEU A 215 4.36 6.22 -1.59
C LEU A 215 4.79 5.02 -0.73
N GLN A 216 4.00 4.65 0.28
CA GLN A 216 4.23 3.47 1.10
C GLN A 216 4.19 2.17 0.28
N LEU A 217 3.19 2.03 -0.60
CA LEU A 217 3.11 0.89 -1.52
C LEU A 217 4.34 0.84 -2.44
N CYS A 218 4.78 1.99 -2.97
CA CYS A 218 6.00 2.07 -3.77
C CYS A 218 7.22 1.57 -2.99
N CYS A 219 7.37 1.95 -1.72
CA CYS A 219 8.43 1.42 -0.86
C CYS A 219 8.43 -0.12 -0.82
N CYS A 220 7.26 -0.75 -0.67
CA CYS A 220 7.12 -2.22 -0.71
C CYS A 220 7.49 -2.81 -2.08
N CYS A 221 7.00 -2.20 -3.16
CA CYS A 221 7.20 -2.63 -4.55
C CYS A 221 8.67 -2.72 -4.96
N ILE A 222 9.53 -1.87 -4.40
CA ILE A 222 10.95 -1.81 -4.77
C ILE A 222 11.89 -2.61 -3.85
N ARG A 223 11.39 -3.34 -2.84
CA ARG A 223 12.26 -4.04 -1.87
C ARG A 223 13.01 -5.26 -2.42
N SER A 224 12.82 -5.62 -3.69
CA SER A 224 13.67 -6.63 -4.37
C SER A 224 14.89 -6.00 -5.02
N VAL A 225 15.97 -6.77 -5.12
CA VAL A 225 17.22 -6.33 -5.78
C VAL A 225 16.97 -5.88 -7.22
N GLN A 226 16.17 -6.64 -7.98
CA GLN A 226 15.89 -6.28 -9.37
C GLN A 226 15.06 -5.00 -9.48
N ASN A 227 14.01 -4.84 -8.68
CA ASN A 227 13.12 -3.69 -8.78
C ASN A 227 13.82 -2.40 -8.36
N ALA A 228 14.56 -2.41 -7.25
CA ALA A 228 15.36 -1.27 -6.82
C ALA A 228 16.38 -0.81 -7.87
N ARG A 229 17.05 -1.77 -8.55
CA ARG A 229 18.00 -1.46 -9.62
C ARG A 229 17.30 -0.92 -10.86
N MET A 230 16.13 -1.44 -11.22
CA MET A 230 15.34 -0.86 -12.31
C MET A 230 14.95 0.58 -11.98
N PHE A 231 14.50 0.82 -10.75
CA PHE A 231 14.12 2.14 -10.25
C PHE A 231 15.28 3.14 -10.35
N GLY A 232 16.46 2.77 -9.83
CA GLY A 232 17.62 3.65 -9.73
C GLY A 232 18.46 3.83 -10.98
N ARG A 233 18.19 3.11 -12.07
CA ARG A 233 18.90 3.29 -13.35
C ARG A 233 18.46 4.54 -14.11
N ASN A 234 17.25 5.02 -13.87
CA ASN A 234 16.73 6.22 -14.52
C ASN A 234 17.38 7.47 -13.88
N GLN A 235 18.30 8.10 -14.61
CA GLN A 235 19.05 9.26 -14.13
C GLN A 235 18.18 10.49 -13.85
N GLU A 236 17.23 10.76 -14.74
CA GLU A 236 16.30 11.88 -14.59
C GLU A 236 15.40 11.68 -13.36
N PHE A 237 14.89 10.47 -13.18
CA PHE A 237 14.13 10.13 -11.98
C PHE A 237 14.94 10.33 -10.70
N ILE A 238 16.19 9.84 -10.64
CA ILE A 238 17.04 10.00 -9.45
C ILE A 238 17.34 11.47 -9.16
N LYS A 239 17.66 12.25 -10.19
CA LYS A 239 17.88 13.70 -10.06
C LYS A 239 16.64 14.38 -9.46
N ASN A 240 15.45 14.09 -10.00
CA ASN A 240 14.20 14.68 -9.54
C ASN A 240 13.79 14.19 -8.14
N LEU A 241 14.07 12.92 -7.81
CA LEU A 241 13.85 12.35 -6.48
C LEU A 241 14.70 13.07 -5.42
N ILE A 242 15.99 13.25 -5.72
CA ILE A 242 16.92 13.99 -4.87
C ILE A 242 16.43 15.43 -4.67
N ALA A 243 16.05 16.11 -5.75
CA ALA A 243 15.52 17.47 -5.67
C ALA A 243 14.28 17.53 -4.77
N ALA A 244 13.34 16.61 -4.94
CA ALA A 244 12.12 16.52 -4.14
C ALA A 244 12.40 16.26 -2.64
N ILE A 245 13.42 15.46 -2.30
CA ILE A 245 13.84 15.23 -0.91
C ILE A 245 14.43 16.51 -0.29
N VAL A 246 15.24 17.25 -1.05
CA VAL A 246 15.91 18.46 -0.56
C VAL A 246 14.91 19.62 -0.39
N SER A 247 14.06 19.86 -1.39
CA SER A 247 13.11 20.97 -1.41
C SER A 247 11.75 20.65 -0.79
N GLY A 248 11.51 19.39 -0.41
CA GLY A 248 10.23 18.95 0.13
C GLY A 248 9.89 19.61 1.46
N THR A 249 8.62 19.97 1.60
CA THR A 249 8.04 20.59 2.81
C THR A 249 7.18 19.63 3.62
N ASP A 250 6.53 18.66 2.96
CA ASP A 250 5.79 17.61 3.65
C ASP A 250 6.74 16.54 4.19
N THR A 251 6.95 16.53 5.50
CA THR A 251 7.87 15.62 6.18
C THR A 251 7.53 14.14 5.96
N ILE A 252 6.25 13.78 5.89
CA ILE A 252 5.83 12.37 5.70
C ILE A 252 6.15 11.93 4.27
N ALA A 253 5.84 12.77 3.28
CA ALA A 253 6.20 12.51 1.89
C ALA A 253 7.72 12.41 1.73
N VAL A 254 8.48 13.34 2.32
CA VAL A 254 9.95 13.32 2.29
C VAL A 254 10.50 12.06 2.96
N ALA A 255 9.92 11.60 4.07
CA ALA A 255 10.31 10.34 4.72
C ALA A 255 10.16 9.14 3.78
N ARG A 256 9.03 9.05 3.06
CA ARG A 256 8.81 7.97 2.08
C ARG A 256 9.74 8.08 0.86
N LEU A 257 9.96 9.28 0.32
CA LEU A 257 10.93 9.48 -0.77
C LEU A 257 12.36 9.14 -0.34
N THR A 258 12.73 9.47 0.90
CA THR A 258 14.02 9.10 1.48
C THR A 258 14.14 7.59 1.70
N GLU A 259 13.06 6.90 2.12
CA GLU A 259 13.01 5.43 2.16
C GLU A 259 13.25 4.84 0.76
N ILE A 260 12.60 5.40 -0.27
CA ILE A 260 12.76 4.95 -1.66
C ILE A 260 14.22 5.08 -2.10
N LEU A 261 14.83 6.24 -1.85
CA LEU A 261 16.25 6.47 -2.14
C LEU A 261 17.15 5.49 -1.38
N TYR A 262 16.86 5.24 -0.10
CA TYR A 262 17.58 4.26 0.71
C TYR A 262 17.53 2.85 0.10
N VAL A 263 16.35 2.38 -0.33
CA VAL A 263 16.21 1.05 -0.93
C VAL A 263 17.00 0.94 -2.23
N ILE A 264 17.01 2.00 -3.06
CA ILE A 264 17.84 2.09 -4.27
C ILE A 264 19.33 1.97 -3.91
N ILE A 265 19.79 2.74 -2.91
CA ILE A 265 21.19 2.75 -2.46
C ILE A 265 21.62 1.40 -1.86
N LYS A 266 20.73 0.75 -1.12
CA LYS A 266 20.94 -0.57 -0.51
C LYS A 266 21.26 -1.63 -1.57
N PHE A 267 20.55 -1.59 -2.70
CA PHE A 267 20.68 -2.58 -3.79
C PHE A 267 21.44 -2.08 -5.02
N LYS A 268 22.16 -0.95 -4.89
CA LYS A 268 22.93 -0.34 -5.98
C LYS A 268 23.86 -1.33 -6.69
N ASN A 269 24.06 -1.08 -7.98
CA ASN A 269 25.15 -1.67 -8.77
C ASN A 269 26.03 -0.53 -9.33
N ARG A 270 27.01 -0.84 -10.18
CA ARG A 270 27.90 0.16 -10.78
C ARG A 270 27.13 1.30 -11.46
N LEU A 271 26.11 0.98 -12.27
CA LEU A 271 25.30 1.96 -12.98
C LEU A 271 24.54 2.89 -12.02
N VAL A 272 23.84 2.34 -11.03
CA VAL A 272 23.13 3.13 -10.01
C VAL A 272 24.12 3.99 -9.23
N MET A 273 25.30 3.46 -8.88
CA MET A 273 26.32 4.23 -8.17
C MET A 273 26.81 5.41 -9.01
N THR A 274 27.08 5.22 -10.31
CA THR A 274 27.45 6.33 -11.20
C THR A 274 26.36 7.39 -11.24
N THR A 275 25.09 7.00 -11.37
CA THR A 275 23.95 7.94 -11.32
C THR A 275 23.92 8.73 -10.01
N LEU A 276 24.13 8.07 -8.87
CA LEU A 276 24.14 8.73 -7.56
C LEU A 276 25.35 9.67 -7.40
N GLU A 277 26.54 9.24 -7.85
CA GLU A 277 27.76 10.05 -7.79
C GLU A 277 27.66 11.31 -8.67
N SER A 278 27.02 11.22 -9.84
CA SER A 278 26.74 12.38 -10.71
C SER A 278 25.74 13.38 -10.12
N ASN A 279 25.04 13.01 -9.05
CA ASN A 279 24.10 13.87 -8.34
C ASN A 279 24.59 14.16 -6.91
N ASP A 280 25.90 14.19 -6.64
CA ASP A 280 26.49 14.57 -5.35
C ASP A 280 25.86 13.93 -4.11
N ILE A 281 25.50 12.65 -4.21
CA ILE A 281 24.68 11.95 -3.20
C ILE A 281 25.21 12.07 -1.76
N PHE A 282 26.53 12.12 -1.56
CA PHE A 282 27.13 12.26 -0.25
C PHE A 282 26.81 13.63 0.38
N VAL A 283 26.93 14.70 -0.40
CA VAL A 283 26.64 16.07 0.06
C VAL A 283 25.16 16.20 0.38
N ILE A 284 24.29 15.68 -0.49
CA ILE A 284 22.84 15.71 -0.28
C ILE A 284 22.46 14.96 0.99
N LEU A 285 22.90 13.71 1.16
CA LEU A 285 22.51 12.92 2.33
C LEU A 285 23.02 13.54 3.64
N THR A 286 24.24 14.08 3.66
CA THR A 286 24.79 14.77 4.85
C THR A 286 24.00 16.04 5.17
N LYS A 287 23.70 16.88 4.16
CA LYS A 287 22.89 18.10 4.36
C LYS A 287 21.45 17.79 4.76
N THR A 288 20.83 16.78 4.16
CA THR A 288 19.48 16.32 4.54
C THR A 288 19.48 15.83 5.98
N PHE A 289 20.46 15.00 6.37
CA PHE A 289 20.60 14.57 7.76
C PHE A 289 20.74 15.77 8.71
N GLN A 290 21.64 16.71 8.41
CA GLN A 290 21.84 17.92 9.21
C GLN A 290 20.55 18.75 9.35
N LYS A 291 19.82 18.97 8.27
CA LYS A 291 18.55 19.71 8.26
C LYS A 291 17.53 19.10 9.22
N TYR A 292 17.36 17.78 9.18
CA TYR A 292 16.31 17.10 9.94
C TYR A 292 16.73 16.76 11.37
N VAL A 293 18.01 16.51 11.65
CA VAL A 293 18.46 16.31 13.04
C VAL A 293 18.32 17.59 13.88
N GLN A 294 18.48 18.76 13.25
CA GLN A 294 18.25 20.06 13.89
C GLN A 294 16.79 20.30 14.30
N GLN A 295 15.84 19.54 13.74
CA GLN A 295 14.42 19.60 14.11
C GLN A 295 14.08 18.75 15.34
N GLN A 296 15.09 18.19 16.04
CA GLN A 296 14.90 17.54 17.34
C GLN A 296 13.79 16.49 17.33
N PHE A 297 13.74 15.66 16.28
CA PHE A 297 12.82 14.52 16.15
C PHE A 297 11.35 14.82 16.52
N SER A 298 10.88 16.04 16.23
CA SER A 298 9.55 16.54 16.60
C SER A 298 8.40 15.64 16.12
N GLU A 299 8.64 14.87 15.06
CA GLU A 299 7.72 13.90 14.49
C GLU A 299 8.46 12.60 14.12
N GLN A 300 7.75 11.47 14.13
CA GLN A 300 8.27 10.17 13.68
C GLN A 300 8.91 10.26 12.28
N ALA A 301 8.32 11.04 11.37
CA ALA A 301 8.82 11.19 10.00
C ALA A 301 10.21 11.86 9.96
N VAL A 302 10.51 12.80 10.86
CA VAL A 302 11.84 13.42 11.00
C VAL A 302 12.88 12.36 11.37
N LEU A 303 12.56 11.53 12.36
CA LEU A 303 13.43 10.44 12.79
C LEU A 303 13.65 9.41 11.68
N GLU A 304 12.60 9.06 10.94
CA GLU A 304 12.69 8.15 9.79
C GLU A 304 13.61 8.71 8.70
N ILE A 305 13.53 10.00 8.36
CA ILE A 305 14.44 10.65 7.41
C ILE A 305 15.89 10.52 7.91
N CYS A 306 16.15 10.84 9.17
CA CYS A 306 17.48 10.70 9.77
C CYS A 306 17.99 9.24 9.71
N LEU A 307 17.15 8.26 10.04
CA LEU A 307 17.51 6.85 9.97
C LEU A 307 17.81 6.39 8.54
N PHE A 308 16.98 6.77 7.56
CA PHE A 308 17.19 6.40 6.16
C PHE A 308 18.41 7.08 5.54
N THR A 309 18.69 8.34 5.88
CA THR A 309 19.91 9.05 5.43
C THR A 309 21.18 8.39 5.99
N VAL A 310 21.23 8.13 7.30
CA VAL A 310 22.36 7.45 7.95
C VAL A 310 22.49 6.01 7.44
N ALA A 311 21.41 5.28 7.20
CA ALA A 311 21.50 3.94 6.61
C ALA A 311 21.98 3.99 5.15
N SER A 312 21.60 5.02 4.40
CA SER A 312 22.02 5.24 3.00
C SER A 312 23.52 5.51 2.90
N LEU A 313 24.03 6.44 3.69
CA LEU A 313 25.47 6.72 3.77
C LEU A 313 26.26 5.43 4.08
N ARG A 314 25.69 4.49 4.84
CA ARG A 314 26.42 3.33 5.40
C ARG A 314 26.66 2.34 4.30
N ASN A 315 25.63 2.18 3.48
CA ASN A 315 25.69 1.40 2.27
C ASN A 315 26.66 2.02 1.26
N LEU A 316 26.81 3.35 1.20
CA LEU A 316 27.70 4.01 0.25
C LEU A 316 29.19 3.93 0.65
N ILE A 317 29.53 3.99 1.94
CA ILE A 317 30.93 4.09 2.41
C ILE A 317 31.70 2.76 2.48
N ARG A 318 31.20 1.68 1.87
CA ARG A 318 31.91 0.39 1.88
C ARG A 318 33.28 0.45 1.18
N LEU A 319 33.50 1.42 0.30
CA LEU A 319 34.76 1.65 -0.41
C LEU A 319 35.57 2.77 0.24
N LYS A 320 36.90 2.61 0.32
CA LYS A 320 37.82 3.59 0.90
C LYS A 320 37.64 5.00 0.31
N ARG A 321 37.60 5.12 -1.02
CA ARG A 321 37.37 6.39 -1.73
C ARG A 321 36.09 7.12 -1.28
N ASN A 322 35.03 6.37 -0.94
CA ASN A 322 33.75 6.95 -0.54
C ASN A 322 33.80 7.44 0.91
N ARG A 323 34.60 6.80 1.77
CA ARG A 323 34.90 7.30 3.12
C ARG A 323 35.66 8.62 3.07
N GLU A 324 36.69 8.69 2.23
CA GLU A 324 37.47 9.91 2.02
C GLU A 324 36.61 11.07 1.51
N ARG A 325 35.74 10.81 0.52
CA ARG A 325 34.77 11.81 0.04
C ARG A 325 33.84 12.29 1.15
N LEU A 326 33.31 11.38 1.97
CA LEU A 326 32.41 11.73 3.07
C LEU A 326 33.14 12.57 4.15
N GLN A 327 34.41 12.26 4.40
CA GLN A 327 35.25 13.04 5.32
C GLN A 327 35.55 14.44 4.75
N ALA A 328 35.88 14.54 3.47
CA ALA A 328 36.19 15.81 2.82
C ALA A 328 35.02 16.81 2.85
N ILE A 329 33.78 16.33 2.95
CA ILE A 329 32.58 17.18 3.01
C ILE A 329 32.14 17.53 4.45
N GLY A 330 32.94 17.22 5.47
CA GLY A 330 32.65 17.61 6.86
C GLY A 330 31.53 16.81 7.53
N ALA A 331 31.30 15.57 7.11
CA ALA A 331 30.24 14.75 7.69
C ALA A 331 30.52 14.33 9.14
N MET A 332 31.80 14.26 9.55
CA MET A 332 32.16 13.81 10.89
C MET A 332 31.76 14.84 11.94
N GLU A 333 31.95 16.12 11.64
CA GLU A 333 31.52 17.26 12.44
C GLU A 333 30.00 17.23 12.61
N THR A 334 29.28 17.01 11.50
CA THR A 334 27.82 16.87 11.51
C THR A 334 27.35 15.73 12.42
N PHE A 335 28.02 14.58 12.36
CA PHE A 335 27.71 13.42 13.19
C PHE A 335 28.07 13.62 14.67
N HIS A 336 29.18 14.29 14.97
CA HIS A 336 29.54 14.66 16.34
C HIS A 336 28.51 15.62 16.95
N SER A 337 28.10 16.66 16.21
CA SER A 337 27.06 17.59 16.64
C SER A 337 25.73 16.88 16.89
N ALA A 338 25.34 15.93 16.03
CA ALA A 338 24.14 15.13 16.21
C ALA A 338 24.18 14.27 17.49
N ILE A 339 25.32 13.68 17.84
CA ILE A 339 25.46 12.91 19.08
C ILE A 339 25.35 13.81 20.30
N SER A 340 25.95 15.01 20.28
CA SER A 340 25.78 15.98 21.37
C SER A 340 24.31 16.30 21.55
N LEU A 341 23.62 16.67 20.47
CA LEU A 341 22.19 17.00 20.49
C LEU A 341 21.33 15.87 21.08
N ILE A 342 21.60 14.60 20.72
CA ILE A 342 20.88 13.44 21.26
C ILE A 342 21.21 13.22 22.76
N ASN A 343 22.42 13.54 23.21
CA ASN A 343 22.82 13.36 24.62
C ASN A 343 22.30 14.47 25.53
N ASP A 344 22.21 15.70 25.00
CA ASP A 344 21.82 16.89 25.76
C ASP A 344 20.32 16.90 26.07
N ASP A 345 19.52 16.17 25.28
CA ASP A 345 18.08 16.08 25.44
C ASP A 345 17.67 14.83 26.24
N LYS A 346 17.36 15.06 27.52
CA LYS A 346 17.02 14.01 28.49
C LYS A 346 15.69 13.32 28.19
N GLU A 347 14.79 13.94 27.42
CA GLU A 347 13.48 13.36 27.09
C GLU A 347 13.59 12.14 26.14
N TYR A 348 14.64 12.05 25.31
CA TYR A 348 14.82 10.90 24.41
C TYR A 348 15.36 9.64 25.07
N LEU A 349 15.87 9.78 26.30
CA LEU A 349 16.46 8.70 27.08
C LEU A 349 15.49 8.18 28.16
N ASP A 350 14.26 8.70 28.22
CA ASP A 350 13.20 8.13 29.05
C ASP A 350 12.63 6.87 28.37
N ASP A 351 12.62 5.76 29.10
CA ASP A 351 12.18 4.43 28.64
C ASP A 351 10.69 4.42 28.22
N ASN A 352 9.92 5.45 28.60
CA ASN A 352 8.52 5.61 28.23
C ASN A 352 8.29 6.37 26.90
N SER A 353 9.35 6.92 26.28
CA SER A 353 9.21 7.62 24.99
C SER A 353 8.98 6.63 23.85
N PRO A 354 7.90 6.78 23.05
CA PRO A 354 7.64 5.88 21.91
C PRO A 354 8.74 5.94 20.83
N LEU A 355 9.54 7.02 20.82
CA LEU A 355 10.64 7.23 19.89
C LEU A 355 12.00 6.80 20.45
N GLY A 356 12.13 6.66 21.77
CA GLY A 356 13.39 6.41 22.49
C GLY A 356 14.22 5.27 21.88
N PRO A 357 13.66 4.06 21.67
CA PRO A 357 14.40 2.95 21.07
C PRO A 357 14.95 3.25 19.67
N SER A 358 14.20 4.01 18.86
CA SER A 358 14.59 4.38 17.49
C SER A 358 15.68 5.45 17.49
N ILE A 359 15.65 6.39 18.45
CA ILE A 359 16.69 7.41 18.64
C ILE A 359 17.99 6.76 19.14
N ILE A 360 17.91 5.80 20.06
CA ILE A 360 19.07 5.00 20.49
C ILE A 360 19.69 4.25 19.30
N ASN A 361 18.86 3.65 18.45
CA ASN A 361 19.32 2.99 17.23
C ASN A 361 20.00 3.96 16.25
N LEU A 362 19.49 5.19 16.11
CA LEU A 362 20.12 6.24 15.32
C LEU A 362 21.48 6.60 15.88
N LYS A 363 21.59 6.86 17.19
CA LYS A 363 22.84 7.17 17.89
C LYS A 363 23.86 6.05 17.72
N ALA A 364 23.47 4.79 17.95
CA ALA A 364 24.34 3.64 17.75
C ALA A 364 24.83 3.53 16.30
N SER A 365 23.94 3.80 15.34
CA SER A 365 24.29 3.83 13.92
C SER A 365 25.33 4.90 13.61
N ILE A 366 25.16 6.13 14.13
CA ILE A 366 26.12 7.23 13.94
C ILE A 366 27.47 6.90 14.61
N LEU A 367 27.46 6.37 15.84
CA LEU A 367 28.68 5.97 16.54
C LEU A 367 29.48 4.94 15.73
N LEU A 368 28.83 3.94 15.14
CA LEU A 368 29.50 2.95 14.31
C LEU A 368 30.30 3.60 13.16
N TYR A 369 29.82 4.70 12.58
CA TYR A 369 30.57 5.44 11.57
C TYR A 369 31.80 6.14 12.12
N LEU A 370 31.64 6.81 13.26
CA LEU A 370 32.74 7.51 13.90
C LEU A 370 33.83 6.51 14.33
N TYR A 371 33.45 5.30 14.72
CA TYR A 371 34.38 4.23 15.10
C TYR A 371 35.04 3.51 13.91
N LEU A 372 34.43 3.48 12.72
CA LEU A 372 35.07 2.97 11.50
C LEU A 372 36.34 3.77 11.09
N LYS A 373 36.61 4.90 11.74
CA LYS A 373 37.86 5.68 11.65
C LYS A 373 39.00 5.11 12.51
N ARG A 374 38.72 4.34 13.58
CA ARG A 374 39.74 3.87 14.54
C ARG A 374 40.42 2.54 14.17
N GLN A 375 39.98 1.86 13.11
CA GLN A 375 40.50 0.53 12.71
C GLN A 375 41.29 0.53 11.38
N THR A 376 41.73 1.71 10.94
CA THR A 376 42.68 1.90 9.82
C THR A 376 43.69 2.93 10.24
#